data_AF-A0A5J5D2F7-F1
#
_entry.id   AF-A0A5J5D2F7-F1
#
_cell.length_a   1.000
_cell.length_b   1.000
_cell.length_c   1.000
_cell.angle_alpha   90.00
_cell.angle_beta   90.00
_cell.angle_gamma   90.00
#
_symmetry.space_group_name_H-M   'P 1'
#
loop_
_entity.id
_entity.type
_entity.pdbx_description
1 polymer ?
#
loop_
_entity_poly.entity_id
_entity_poly.type
_entity_poly.pdbx_seq_one_letter_code
_entity_poly.pdbx_strand_id
1 'polypeptide(L)'
;MSGRVLHTFITNYRAEDVEKLTVRMKNGLGSSKYKPAEYKRLQAIVDAKRLESDLIGLKVQKTRCAAKATKESSMLRQHRQVWSRECPRLQKAEEKAEKDIHDFLEQIRPNGRTDTAIFLLQEYGLLLKREREAFRIATVEPVHQLKDDLCFRLSEVQHQQLTAHRSNWEQINFVKDQQDDITAKLHAEYLALEEEIIGLCLEKYLMSTSDNLVNVEYIPELVLDSDCPYPELKASLIQAFHSLSECYESRLQSLQDQLQRIDRFCGWCSDDHQCFQFTLSQYTHDIPNHRALSMDMLQRLFPKTTRQELMEHERVWDWQRFTQAQLEVVTKQCQRDQDELLARALVTLQEARHAHQEELELHRGRQHQQNICLDLREKLHQWRAQQGEVAKLEAAIAARQQEEEEMRLKRDRRRRLPSDPSTKKKYNSSTMSGSFI
;
A
#
# COMPACT_ATOMS: atom_id res chain seq x y z
N MET A 1 3.23 53.83 7.43
CA MET A 1 2.49 54.78 8.28
C MET A 1 3.48 55.85 8.74
N SER A 2 3.54 57.00 8.06
CA SER A 2 4.37 58.15 8.45
C SER A 2 3.51 59.41 8.40
N GLY A 3 3.53 60.15 9.51
CA GLY A 3 2.59 61.21 9.85
C GLY A 3 2.65 62.42 8.93
N ARG A 4 1.49 63.05 8.75
CA ARG A 4 1.40 64.46 8.35
C ARG A 4 0.77 65.26 9.48
N VAL A 5 1.47 66.34 9.79
CA VAL A 5 1.25 67.33 10.82
C VAL A 5 -0.14 67.96 10.68
N LEU A 6 -0.99 67.78 11.70
CA LEU A 6 -2.19 68.60 11.88
C LEU A 6 -1.73 69.98 12.37
N HIS A 7 -1.72 70.97 11.49
CA HIS A 7 -1.59 72.36 11.91
C HIS A 7 -2.87 72.78 12.63
N THR A 8 -2.77 72.94 13.95
CA THR A 8 -3.78 73.55 14.80
C THR A 8 -4.01 74.99 14.34
N PHE A 9 -5.22 75.31 13.88
CA PHE A 9 -5.58 76.68 13.53
C PHE A 9 -5.69 77.52 14.81
N ILE A 10 -4.75 78.44 15.02
CA ILE A 10 -4.81 79.45 16.07
C ILE A 10 -5.79 80.53 15.63
N THR A 11 -6.97 80.59 16.24
CA THR A 11 -7.91 81.71 16.05
C THR A 11 -7.74 82.70 17.20
N ASN A 12 -6.85 83.68 17.03
CA ASN A 12 -6.78 84.83 17.93
C ASN A 12 -8.01 85.72 17.67
N TYR A 13 -8.95 85.75 18.60
CA TYR A 13 -10.13 86.61 18.55
C TYR A 13 -9.75 88.04 18.99
N ARG A 14 -9.79 89.00 18.06
CA ARG A 14 -9.73 90.44 18.36
C ARG A 14 -11.09 91.07 18.09
N ALA A 15 -11.72 91.62 19.12
CA ALA A 15 -13.06 92.22 19.02
C ALA A 15 -13.12 93.38 17.99
N GLU A 16 -12.02 94.11 17.83
CA GLU A 16 -11.87 95.20 16.83
C GLU A 16 -12.02 94.71 15.37
N ASP A 17 -11.66 93.46 15.09
CA ASP A 17 -11.78 92.89 13.74
C ASP A 17 -13.23 92.48 13.43
N VAL A 18 -14.02 92.12 14.45
CA VAL A 18 -15.44 91.80 14.33
C VAL A 18 -16.28 93.07 14.17
N GLU A 19 -15.93 94.14 14.89
CA GLU A 19 -16.54 95.48 14.67
C GLU A 19 -16.23 96.02 13.26
N LYS A 20 -14.99 95.86 12.78
CA LYS A 20 -14.66 96.20 11.38
C LYS A 20 -15.40 95.32 10.37
N LEU A 21 -15.65 94.04 10.66
CA LEU A 21 -16.40 93.14 9.79
C LEU A 21 -17.90 93.48 9.77
N THR A 22 -18.49 93.81 10.92
CA THR A 22 -19.90 94.20 11.04
C THR A 22 -20.17 95.57 10.42
N VAL A 23 -19.25 96.53 10.54
CA VAL A 23 -19.32 97.81 9.83
C VAL A 23 -19.22 97.61 8.31
N ARG A 24 -18.38 96.69 7.83
CA ARG A 24 -18.29 96.34 6.39
C ARG A 24 -19.55 95.65 5.87
N MET A 25 -20.16 94.77 6.66
CA MET A 25 -21.43 94.11 6.34
C MET A 25 -22.61 95.09 6.33
N LYS A 26 -22.69 96.02 7.29
CA LYS A 26 -23.73 97.07 7.35
C LYS A 26 -23.64 98.07 6.18
N ASN A 27 -22.43 98.39 5.72
CA ASN A 27 -22.21 99.35 4.65
C ASN A 27 -22.20 98.72 3.24
N GLY A 28 -22.57 97.44 3.10
CA GLY A 28 -22.65 96.75 1.80
C GLY A 28 -21.31 96.59 1.07
N LEU A 29 -20.18 96.86 1.73
CA LEU A 29 -18.84 96.74 1.16
C LEU A 29 -18.34 95.30 1.34
N GLY A 30 -18.87 94.40 0.50
CA GLY A 30 -18.33 93.05 0.35
C GLY A 30 -16.84 93.11 0.03
N SER A 31 -16.04 92.30 0.72
CA SER A 31 -14.60 92.17 0.45
C SER A 31 -14.36 91.77 -1.01
N SER A 32 -13.80 92.66 -1.83
CA SER A 32 -13.41 92.39 -3.22
C SER A 32 -12.28 91.36 -3.37
N LYS A 33 -11.72 90.86 -2.26
CA LYS A 33 -10.66 89.85 -2.26
C LYS A 33 -11.12 88.45 -2.65
N TYR A 34 -12.42 88.18 -2.65
CA TYR A 34 -12.95 86.89 -3.09
C TYR A 34 -13.80 87.11 -4.34
N LYS A 35 -13.33 86.59 -5.47
CA LYS A 35 -14.11 86.55 -6.72
C LYS A 35 -15.38 85.72 -6.48
N PRO A 36 -16.53 86.07 -7.08
CA PRO A 36 -17.74 85.26 -7.00
C PRO A 36 -17.40 83.81 -7.39
N ALA A 37 -17.81 82.84 -6.58
CA ALA A 37 -17.60 81.43 -6.92
C ALA A 37 -18.34 81.14 -8.25
N GLU A 38 -17.58 80.88 -9.31
CA GLU A 38 -18.11 80.55 -10.64
C GLU A 38 -18.62 79.09 -10.62
N TYR A 39 -19.74 78.84 -9.95
CA TYR A 39 -20.32 77.51 -9.81
C TYR A 39 -20.53 76.81 -11.16
N LYS A 40 -20.88 77.55 -12.22
CA LYS A 40 -21.01 77.01 -13.59
C LYS A 40 -19.68 76.48 -14.13
N ARG A 41 -18.58 77.17 -13.86
CA ARG A 41 -17.24 76.75 -14.30
C ARG A 41 -16.75 75.54 -13.51
N LEU A 42 -16.99 75.52 -12.19
CA LEU A 42 -16.68 74.37 -11.35
C LEU A 42 -17.50 73.14 -11.77
N GLN A 43 -18.80 73.32 -12.05
CA GLN A 43 -19.66 72.26 -12.57
C GLN A 43 -19.14 71.72 -13.90
N ALA A 44 -18.76 72.58 -14.84
CA ALA A 44 -18.17 72.17 -16.12
C ALA A 44 -16.85 71.38 -15.93
N ILE A 45 -16.01 71.78 -14.97
CA ILE A 45 -14.78 71.04 -14.65
C ILE A 45 -15.10 69.66 -14.06
N VAL A 46 -16.09 69.58 -13.16
CA VAL A 46 -16.54 68.32 -12.57
C VAL A 46 -17.15 67.40 -13.63
N ASP A 47 -17.98 67.92 -14.52
CA ASP A 47 -18.60 67.14 -15.59
C ASP A 47 -17.57 66.67 -16.62
N ALA A 48 -16.58 67.52 -16.96
CA ALA A 48 -15.45 67.12 -17.79
C ALA A 48 -14.62 66.01 -17.13
N LYS A 49 -14.39 66.09 -15.81
CA LYS A 49 -13.68 65.04 -15.05
C LYS A 49 -14.49 63.76 -14.92
N ARG A 50 -15.82 63.83 -14.82
CA ARG A 50 -16.72 62.66 -14.87
C ARG A 50 -16.62 61.97 -16.22
N LEU A 51 -16.73 62.72 -17.33
CA LEU A 51 -16.57 62.18 -18.68
C LEU A 51 -15.19 61.53 -18.90
N GLU A 52 -14.12 62.16 -18.41
CA GLU A 52 -12.77 61.59 -18.44
C GLU A 52 -12.69 60.28 -17.64
N SER A 53 -13.28 60.23 -16.45
CA SER A 53 -13.37 59.03 -15.63
C SER A 53 -14.16 57.91 -16.31
N ASP A 54 -15.27 58.23 -16.97
CA ASP A 54 -16.08 57.25 -17.70
C ASP A 54 -15.33 56.67 -18.90
N LEU A 55 -14.58 57.51 -19.63
CA LEU A 55 -13.68 57.08 -20.70
C LEU A 55 -12.56 56.16 -20.19
N ILE A 56 -11.96 56.48 -19.05
CA ILE A 56 -10.98 55.61 -18.39
C ILE A 56 -11.65 54.28 -17.99
N GLY A 57 -12.85 54.32 -17.41
CA GLY A 57 -13.63 53.14 -17.04
C GLY A 57 -13.93 52.23 -18.24
N LEU A 58 -14.33 52.80 -19.37
CA LEU A 58 -14.54 52.08 -20.63
C LEU A 58 -13.24 51.45 -21.14
N LYS A 59 -12.11 52.16 -21.06
CA LYS A 59 -10.79 51.65 -21.48
C LYS A 59 -10.35 50.49 -20.58
N VAL A 60 -10.52 50.60 -19.27
CA VAL A 60 -10.23 49.53 -18.29
C VAL A 60 -11.12 48.30 -18.54
N GLN A 61 -12.41 48.49 -18.82
CA GLN A 61 -13.31 47.38 -19.12
C GLN A 61 -12.90 46.68 -20.43
N LYS A 62 -12.53 47.43 -21.47
CA LYS A 62 -12.03 46.86 -22.73
C LYS A 62 -10.74 46.06 -22.53
N THR A 63 -9.76 46.59 -21.78
CA THR A 63 -8.51 45.86 -21.51
C THR A 63 -8.77 44.61 -20.66
N ARG A 64 -9.69 44.66 -19.70
CA ARG A 64 -10.11 43.49 -18.91
C ARG A 64 -10.75 42.41 -19.78
N CYS A 65 -11.66 42.78 -20.68
CA CYS A 65 -12.27 41.83 -21.62
C CYS A 65 -11.23 41.20 -22.55
N ALA A 66 -10.32 42.00 -23.11
CA ALA A 66 -9.23 41.50 -23.95
C ALA A 66 -8.30 40.54 -23.19
N ALA A 67 -7.92 40.88 -21.97
CA ALA A 67 -7.11 40.01 -21.11
C ALA A 67 -7.81 38.69 -20.75
N LYS A 68 -9.14 38.72 -20.52
CA LYS A 68 -9.92 37.50 -20.30
C LYS A 68 -9.92 36.61 -21.55
N ALA A 69 -10.16 37.19 -22.73
CA ALA A 69 -10.19 36.47 -23.99
C ALA A 69 -8.82 35.87 -24.37
N THR A 70 -7.72 36.56 -24.12
CA THR A 70 -6.37 36.03 -24.36
C THR A 70 -6.04 34.89 -23.40
N LYS A 71 -6.42 35.01 -22.12
CA LYS A 71 -6.27 33.91 -21.14
C LYS A 71 -7.05 32.67 -21.57
N GLU A 72 -8.31 32.85 -21.96
CA GLU A 72 -9.16 31.75 -22.43
C GLU A 72 -8.61 31.10 -23.70
N SER A 73 -8.16 31.90 -24.67
CA SER A 73 -7.53 31.40 -25.90
C SER A 73 -6.26 30.60 -25.62
N SER A 74 -5.43 31.06 -24.66
CA SER A 74 -4.23 30.34 -24.23
C SER A 74 -4.58 29.00 -23.57
N MET A 75 -5.58 28.97 -22.70
CA MET A 75 -6.01 27.75 -22.02
C MET A 75 -6.59 26.73 -23.01
N LEU A 76 -7.44 27.16 -23.94
CA LEU A 76 -7.97 26.29 -24.99
C LEU A 76 -6.86 25.71 -25.87
N ARG A 77 -5.81 26.48 -26.15
CA ARG A 77 -4.64 25.96 -26.87
C ARG A 77 -3.93 24.85 -26.09
N GLN A 78 -3.78 25.02 -24.78
CA GLN A 78 -3.18 24.00 -23.91
C GLN A 78 -4.05 22.73 -23.86
N HIS A 79 -5.37 22.87 -23.74
CA HIS A 79 -6.30 21.73 -23.79
C HIS A 79 -6.24 20.98 -25.11
N ARG A 80 -6.20 21.70 -26.25
CA ARG A 80 -6.01 21.06 -27.56
C ARG A 80 -4.70 20.31 -27.65
N GLN A 81 -3.63 20.83 -27.05
CA GLN A 81 -2.35 20.15 -27.00
C GLN A 81 -2.41 18.86 -26.18
N VAL A 82 -3.07 18.88 -25.02
CA VAL A 82 -3.33 17.66 -24.22
C VAL A 82 -4.10 16.65 -25.04
N TRP A 83 -5.22 17.05 -25.64
CA TRP A 83 -6.04 16.16 -26.46
C TRP A 83 -5.29 15.57 -27.65
N SER A 84 -4.46 16.39 -28.34
CA SER A 84 -3.65 15.90 -29.46
C SER A 84 -2.62 14.82 -29.07
N ARG A 85 -2.20 14.80 -27.80
CA ARG A 85 -1.31 13.76 -27.25
C ARG A 85 -2.09 12.54 -26.78
N GLU A 86 -3.26 12.77 -26.19
CA GLU A 86 -4.11 11.71 -25.65
C GLU A 86 -4.82 10.89 -26.73
N CYS A 87 -5.29 11.50 -27.83
CA CYS A 87 -5.94 10.78 -28.93
C CYS A 87 -5.18 9.53 -29.41
N PRO A 88 -3.89 9.62 -29.81
CA PRO A 88 -3.16 8.44 -30.25
C PRO A 88 -2.88 7.43 -29.12
N ARG A 89 -2.86 7.86 -27.86
CA ARG A 89 -2.75 6.95 -26.70
C ARG A 89 -4.04 6.16 -26.53
N LEU A 90 -5.18 6.83 -26.61
CA LEU A 90 -6.51 6.21 -26.51
C LEU A 90 -6.77 5.25 -27.68
N GLN A 91 -6.42 5.65 -28.90
CA GLN A 91 -6.54 4.78 -30.06
C GLN A 91 -5.72 3.48 -29.91
N LYS A 92 -4.49 3.56 -29.40
CA LYS A 92 -3.68 2.37 -29.11
C LYS A 92 -4.28 1.53 -27.98
N ALA A 93 -4.89 2.16 -26.98
CA ALA A 93 -5.54 1.45 -25.87
C ALA A 93 -6.80 0.72 -26.36
N GLU A 94 -7.58 1.34 -27.24
CA GLU A 94 -8.73 0.74 -27.93
C GLU A 94 -8.29 -0.45 -28.78
N GLU A 95 -7.32 -0.27 -29.69
CA GLU A 95 -6.77 -1.35 -30.51
C GLU A 95 -6.24 -2.52 -29.66
N LYS A 96 -5.61 -2.21 -28.52
CA LYS A 96 -5.16 -3.23 -27.57
C LYS A 96 -6.33 -3.94 -26.90
N ALA A 97 -7.32 -3.23 -26.39
CA ALA A 97 -8.47 -3.83 -25.73
C ALA A 97 -9.30 -4.70 -26.69
N GLU A 98 -9.50 -4.24 -27.93
CA GLU A 98 -10.13 -5.04 -28.98
C GLU A 98 -9.36 -6.33 -29.26
N LYS A 99 -8.03 -6.24 -29.32
CA LYS A 99 -7.17 -7.42 -29.49
C LYS A 99 -7.24 -8.35 -28.28
N ASP A 100 -7.16 -7.82 -27.06
CA ASP A 100 -7.23 -8.63 -25.83
C ASP A 100 -8.58 -9.36 -25.72
N ILE A 101 -9.69 -8.72 -26.12
CA ILE A 101 -11.02 -9.35 -26.21
C ILE A 101 -11.03 -10.44 -27.29
N HIS A 102 -10.44 -10.16 -28.46
CA HIS A 102 -10.37 -11.14 -29.54
C HIS A 102 -9.54 -12.36 -29.14
N ASP A 103 -8.35 -12.14 -28.58
CA ASP A 103 -7.45 -13.18 -28.08
C ASP A 103 -8.15 -13.99 -26.97
N PHE A 104 -8.91 -13.34 -26.08
CA PHE A 104 -9.73 -14.02 -25.07
C PHE A 104 -10.79 -14.92 -25.73
N LEU A 105 -11.57 -14.41 -26.68
CA LEU A 105 -12.58 -15.20 -27.39
C LEU A 105 -11.97 -16.38 -28.18
N GLU A 106 -10.76 -16.25 -28.72
CA GLU A 106 -10.04 -17.35 -29.38
C GLU A 106 -9.51 -18.40 -28.38
N GLN A 107 -9.13 -17.98 -27.18
CA GLN A 107 -8.53 -18.85 -26.16
C GLN A 107 -9.57 -19.52 -25.26
N ILE A 108 -10.78 -18.98 -25.14
CA ILE A 108 -11.86 -19.61 -24.38
C ILE A 108 -12.13 -21.00 -24.96
N ARG A 109 -11.91 -22.03 -24.13
CA ARG A 109 -12.27 -23.41 -24.45
C ARG A 109 -13.44 -23.87 -23.58
N PRO A 110 -14.36 -24.69 -24.12
CA PRO A 110 -15.42 -25.31 -23.33
C PRO A 110 -14.84 -26.11 -22.16
N ASN A 111 -15.29 -25.82 -20.95
CA ASN A 111 -14.88 -26.59 -19.76
C ASN A 111 -15.51 -28.00 -19.73
N GLY A 112 -16.46 -28.30 -20.62
CA GLY A 112 -17.08 -29.63 -20.79
C GLY A 112 -17.96 -29.75 -22.04
N ARG A 113 -18.43 -30.98 -22.34
CA ARG A 113 -19.31 -31.28 -23.50
C ARG A 113 -20.68 -30.60 -23.48
N THR A 114 -21.09 -30.08 -22.32
CA THR A 114 -22.37 -29.37 -22.12
C THR A 114 -22.26 -27.86 -22.33
N ASP A 115 -21.05 -27.34 -22.54
CA ASP A 115 -20.79 -25.91 -22.62
C ASP A 115 -20.87 -25.43 -24.08
N THR A 116 -22.09 -25.46 -24.62
CA THR A 116 -22.41 -24.99 -25.98
C THR A 116 -22.39 -23.48 -26.13
N ALA A 117 -22.40 -22.72 -25.03
CA ALA A 117 -22.43 -21.25 -25.04
C ALA A 117 -21.18 -20.64 -25.70
N ILE A 118 -20.03 -21.29 -25.57
CA ILE A 118 -18.75 -20.84 -26.13
C ILE A 118 -18.74 -20.92 -27.66
N PHE A 119 -19.36 -21.96 -28.23
CA PHE A 119 -19.51 -22.08 -29.69
C PHE A 119 -20.52 -21.06 -30.25
N LEU A 120 -21.56 -20.74 -29.48
CA LEU A 120 -22.55 -19.71 -29.85
C LEU A 120 -21.97 -18.30 -29.83
N LEU A 121 -21.01 -18.00 -28.94
CA LEU A 121 -20.40 -16.66 -28.83
C LEU A 121 -19.68 -16.22 -30.12
N GLN A 122 -18.97 -17.14 -30.79
CA GLN A 122 -18.28 -16.82 -32.03
C GLN A 122 -19.26 -16.58 -33.20
N GLU A 123 -20.31 -17.39 -33.28
CA GLU A 123 -21.41 -17.21 -34.24
C GLU A 123 -22.19 -15.91 -33.97
N TYR A 124 -22.43 -15.59 -32.70
CA TYR A 124 -23.07 -14.35 -32.26
C TYR A 124 -22.21 -13.12 -32.60
N GLY A 125 -20.89 -13.20 -32.45
CA GLY A 125 -19.97 -12.14 -32.88
C GLY A 125 -20.03 -11.86 -34.39
N LEU A 126 -20.19 -12.90 -35.22
CA LEU A 126 -20.40 -12.74 -36.67
C LEU A 126 -21.77 -12.16 -36.99
N LEU A 127 -22.82 -12.56 -36.26
CA LEU A 127 -24.17 -12.02 -36.38
C LEU A 127 -24.17 -10.50 -36.07
N LEU A 128 -23.59 -10.10 -34.93
CA LEU A 128 -23.48 -8.70 -34.53
C LEU A 128 -22.71 -7.85 -35.54
N LYS A 129 -21.64 -8.38 -36.15
CA LYS A 129 -20.93 -7.68 -37.23
C LYS A 129 -21.84 -7.42 -38.43
N ARG A 130 -22.66 -8.40 -38.82
CA ARG A 130 -23.63 -8.25 -39.93
C ARG A 130 -24.73 -7.26 -39.58
N GLU A 131 -25.29 -7.35 -38.37
CA GLU A 131 -26.32 -6.42 -37.90
C GLU A 131 -25.80 -4.99 -37.80
N ARG A 132 -24.59 -4.79 -37.28
CA ARG A 132 -23.94 -3.46 -37.22
C ARG A 132 -23.73 -2.88 -38.61
N GLU A 133 -23.30 -3.68 -39.59
CA GLU A 133 -23.13 -3.21 -40.96
C GLU A 133 -24.48 -2.91 -41.63
N ALA A 134 -25.49 -3.76 -41.43
CA ALA A 134 -26.85 -3.49 -41.91
C ALA A 134 -27.43 -2.20 -41.28
N PHE A 135 -27.21 -1.99 -39.98
CA PHE A 135 -27.60 -0.78 -39.28
C PHE A 135 -26.86 0.45 -39.81
N ARG A 136 -25.55 0.35 -40.03
CA ARG A 136 -24.75 1.42 -40.65
C ARG A 136 -25.30 1.80 -42.02
N ILE A 137 -25.58 0.80 -42.87
CA ILE A 137 -26.17 1.05 -44.20
C ILE A 137 -27.55 1.70 -44.06
N ALA A 138 -28.40 1.23 -43.15
CA ALA A 138 -29.76 1.76 -42.98
C ALA A 138 -29.81 3.18 -42.40
N THR A 139 -28.80 3.61 -41.65
CA THR A 139 -28.83 4.89 -40.89
C THR A 139 -27.84 5.93 -41.40
N VAL A 140 -26.66 5.51 -41.87
CA VAL A 140 -25.59 6.41 -42.31
C VAL A 140 -25.67 6.69 -43.80
N GLU A 141 -26.01 5.69 -44.62
CA GLU A 141 -26.12 5.85 -46.08
C GLU A 141 -27.20 6.88 -46.48
N PRO A 142 -28.41 6.92 -45.89
CA PRO A 142 -29.40 7.93 -46.24
C PRO A 142 -28.95 9.36 -45.94
N VAL A 143 -28.13 9.56 -44.90
CA VAL A 143 -27.56 10.88 -44.56
C VAL A 143 -26.52 11.29 -45.60
N HIS A 144 -25.68 10.35 -46.06
CA HIS A 144 -24.71 10.61 -47.11
C HIS A 144 -25.40 10.89 -48.45
N GLN A 145 -26.42 10.12 -48.80
CA GLN A 145 -27.26 10.35 -49.98
C GLN A 145 -27.95 11.72 -49.92
N LEU A 146 -28.54 12.09 -48.78
CA LEU A 146 -29.12 13.43 -48.61
C LEU A 146 -28.05 14.53 -48.77
N LYS A 147 -26.87 14.34 -48.20
CA LYS A 147 -25.76 15.30 -48.34
C LYS A 147 -25.36 15.47 -49.80
N ASP A 148 -25.20 14.37 -50.53
CA ASP A 148 -24.77 14.37 -51.92
C ASP A 148 -25.87 14.95 -52.83
N ASP A 149 -27.14 14.63 -52.58
CA ASP A 149 -28.29 15.23 -53.25
C ASP A 149 -28.40 16.75 -53.00
N LEU A 150 -28.11 17.19 -51.78
CA LEU A 150 -28.09 18.62 -51.44
C LEU A 150 -26.91 19.32 -52.13
N CYS A 151 -25.73 18.70 -52.16
CA CYS A 151 -24.57 19.20 -52.89
C CYS A 151 -24.81 19.29 -54.40
N PHE A 152 -25.43 18.26 -54.99
CA PHE A 152 -25.82 18.24 -56.40
C PHE A 152 -26.82 19.35 -56.70
N ARG A 153 -27.89 19.47 -55.91
CA ARG A 153 -28.87 20.58 -56.05
C ARG A 153 -28.23 21.95 -55.87
N LEU A 154 -27.32 22.13 -54.90
CA LEU A 154 -26.57 23.37 -54.71
C LEU A 154 -25.70 23.72 -55.93
N SER A 155 -25.15 22.71 -56.62
CA SER A 155 -24.38 22.91 -57.86
C SER A 155 -25.27 23.27 -59.07
N GLU A 156 -26.48 22.72 -59.16
CA GLU A 156 -27.46 23.06 -60.23
C GLU A 156 -28.16 24.41 -60.00
N VAL A 157 -28.36 24.84 -58.75
CA VAL A 157 -29.09 26.07 -58.37
C VAL A 157 -28.35 27.37 -58.75
N GLN A 158 -27.16 27.31 -59.35
CA GLN A 158 -26.58 28.48 -60.03
C GLN A 158 -27.43 28.97 -61.22
N HIS A 159 -28.45 28.23 -61.67
CA HIS A 159 -29.26 28.59 -62.85
C HIS A 159 -30.78 28.81 -62.66
N GLN A 160 -31.41 28.60 -61.49
CA GLN A 160 -32.86 28.90 -61.31
C GLN A 160 -33.33 29.04 -59.83
N GLN A 161 -34.47 29.73 -59.66
CA GLN A 161 -34.94 30.51 -58.49
C GLN A 161 -35.22 29.80 -57.14
N LEU A 162 -35.30 30.67 -56.11
CA LEU A 162 -35.50 30.53 -54.64
C LEU A 162 -36.61 29.58 -54.10
N THR A 163 -37.42 28.90 -54.91
CA THR A 163 -38.52 28.06 -54.40
C THR A 163 -38.07 26.71 -53.83
N ALA A 164 -36.88 26.21 -54.22
CA ALA A 164 -36.32 24.95 -53.72
C ALA A 164 -35.79 25.01 -52.27
N HIS A 165 -35.62 26.19 -51.69
CA HIS A 165 -34.93 26.33 -50.40
C HIS A 165 -35.79 25.87 -49.20
N ARG A 166 -37.12 25.94 -49.30
CA ARG A 166 -38.05 25.56 -48.23
C ARG A 166 -38.19 24.04 -48.07
N SER A 167 -38.31 23.32 -49.19
CA SER A 167 -38.41 21.85 -49.22
C SER A 167 -37.11 21.17 -48.76
N ASN A 168 -35.95 21.79 -48.99
CA ASN A 168 -34.66 21.24 -48.54
C ASN A 168 -34.52 21.28 -47.01
N TRP A 169 -35.01 22.35 -46.35
CA TRP A 169 -35.00 22.43 -44.89
C TRP A 169 -35.96 21.43 -44.24
N GLU A 170 -37.12 21.19 -44.85
CA GLU A 170 -38.08 20.18 -44.39
C GLU A 170 -37.47 18.76 -44.47
N GLN A 171 -36.74 18.43 -45.54
CA GLN A 171 -36.02 17.15 -45.66
C GLN A 171 -34.88 17.02 -44.64
N ILE A 172 -34.11 18.08 -44.41
CA ILE A 172 -33.04 18.08 -43.40
C ILE A 172 -33.61 17.89 -42.00
N ASN A 173 -34.69 18.58 -41.65
CA ASN A 173 -35.32 18.43 -40.34
C ASN A 173 -35.95 17.05 -40.19
N PHE A 174 -36.59 16.50 -41.23
CA PHE A 174 -37.13 15.14 -41.20
C PHE A 174 -36.04 14.08 -40.93
N VAL A 175 -34.90 14.17 -41.62
CA VAL A 175 -33.78 13.23 -41.40
C VAL A 175 -33.15 13.44 -40.02
N LYS A 176 -33.09 14.69 -39.52
CA LYS A 176 -32.66 14.95 -38.13
C LYS A 176 -33.58 14.32 -37.11
N ASP A 177 -34.89 14.55 -37.23
CA ASP A 177 -35.89 13.96 -36.33
C ASP A 177 -35.82 12.43 -36.37
N GLN A 178 -35.65 11.85 -37.57
CA GLN A 178 -35.43 10.41 -37.73
C GLN A 178 -34.15 9.93 -37.04
N GLN A 179 -33.05 10.69 -37.15
CA GLN A 179 -31.78 10.37 -36.50
C GLN A 179 -31.90 10.46 -34.98
N ASP A 180 -32.61 11.47 -34.46
CA ASP A 180 -32.85 11.68 -33.04
C ASP A 180 -33.70 10.54 -32.47
N ASP A 181 -34.76 10.13 -33.17
CA ASP A 181 -35.60 8.97 -32.80
C ASP A 181 -34.79 7.67 -32.79
N ILE A 182 -33.94 7.44 -33.79
CA ILE A 182 -33.06 6.26 -33.85
C ILE A 182 -32.06 6.28 -32.69
N THR A 183 -31.47 7.45 -32.40
CA THR A 183 -30.51 7.61 -31.30
C THR A 183 -31.18 7.38 -29.95
N ALA A 184 -32.40 7.86 -29.76
CA ALA A 184 -33.17 7.64 -28.55
C ALA A 184 -33.50 6.14 -28.34
N LYS A 185 -33.88 5.43 -29.41
CA LYS A 185 -34.11 3.98 -29.36
C LYS A 185 -32.84 3.20 -29.03
N LEU A 186 -31.74 3.50 -29.71
CA LEU A 186 -30.43 2.92 -29.42
C LEU A 186 -30.01 3.14 -27.98
N HIS A 187 -30.20 4.34 -27.45
CA HIS A 187 -29.90 4.65 -26.06
C HIS A 187 -30.77 3.83 -25.10
N ALA A 188 -32.04 3.62 -25.41
CA ALA A 188 -32.92 2.78 -24.60
C ALA A 188 -32.51 1.30 -24.64
N GLU A 189 -32.17 0.77 -25.82
CA GLU A 189 -31.65 -0.60 -25.99
C GLU A 189 -30.31 -0.80 -25.27
N TYR A 190 -29.41 0.19 -25.37
CA TYR A 190 -28.14 0.20 -24.65
C TYR A 190 -28.34 0.12 -23.14
N LEU A 191 -29.20 0.96 -22.57
CA LEU A 191 -29.49 0.93 -21.13
C LEU A 191 -30.11 -0.40 -20.70
N ALA A 192 -31.02 -0.96 -21.49
CA ALA A 192 -31.63 -2.25 -21.19
C ALA A 192 -30.58 -3.39 -21.20
N LEU A 193 -29.65 -3.37 -22.15
CA LEU A 193 -28.54 -4.33 -22.22
C LEU A 193 -27.56 -4.14 -21.05
N GLU A 194 -27.23 -2.91 -20.67
CA GLU A 194 -26.42 -2.66 -19.48
C GLU A 194 -27.10 -3.19 -18.21
N GLU A 195 -28.40 -2.96 -18.02
CA GLU A 195 -29.15 -3.52 -16.91
C GLU A 195 -29.14 -5.05 -16.91
N GLU A 196 -29.26 -5.69 -18.08
CA GLU A 196 -29.16 -7.14 -18.21
C GLU A 196 -27.76 -7.64 -17.82
N ILE A 197 -26.69 -7.02 -18.33
CA ILE A 197 -25.29 -7.37 -18.03
C ILE A 197 -24.97 -7.17 -16.54
N ILE A 198 -25.41 -6.06 -15.95
CA ILE A 198 -25.24 -5.79 -14.52
C ILE A 198 -26.04 -6.82 -13.70
N GLY A 199 -27.26 -7.15 -14.13
CA GLY A 199 -28.10 -8.18 -13.53
C GLY A 199 -27.46 -9.57 -13.53
N LEU A 200 -26.63 -9.88 -14.54
CA LEU A 200 -25.83 -11.12 -14.59
C LEU A 200 -24.72 -11.16 -13.52
N CYS A 201 -24.42 -10.05 -12.83
CA CYS A 201 -23.50 -9.98 -11.70
C CYS A 201 -22.14 -10.66 -11.97
N LEU A 202 -21.60 -10.46 -13.17
CA LEU A 202 -20.35 -11.08 -13.61
C LEU A 202 -19.12 -10.60 -12.80
N GLU A 203 -19.24 -9.49 -12.05
CA GLU A 203 -18.23 -9.02 -11.08
C GLU A 203 -17.82 -10.13 -10.09
N LYS A 204 -18.73 -11.05 -9.73
CA LYS A 204 -18.44 -12.19 -8.84
C LYS A 204 -17.39 -13.17 -9.41
N TYR A 205 -17.26 -13.23 -10.73
CA TYR A 205 -16.28 -14.06 -11.43
C TYR A 205 -14.96 -13.30 -11.69
N LEU A 206 -14.96 -11.96 -11.62
CA LEU A 206 -13.76 -11.13 -11.71
C LEU A 206 -13.13 -10.87 -10.33
N MET A 207 -13.93 -10.83 -9.26
CA MET A 207 -13.48 -10.68 -7.87
C MET A 207 -12.75 -11.92 -7.32
N SER A 208 -12.74 -13.04 -8.04
CA SER A 208 -11.99 -14.24 -7.65
C SER A 208 -10.48 -13.99 -7.55
N THR A 209 -9.96 -12.89 -8.12
CA THR A 209 -8.56 -12.49 -7.94
C THR A 209 -8.30 -11.55 -6.75
N SER A 210 -9.29 -10.78 -6.26
CA SER A 210 -9.12 -9.88 -5.10
C SER A 210 -9.56 -10.51 -3.77
N ASP A 211 -10.48 -11.48 -3.80
CA ASP A 211 -10.92 -12.23 -2.62
C ASP A 211 -9.95 -13.35 -2.23
N ASN A 212 -8.74 -13.38 -2.80
CA ASN A 212 -7.59 -13.95 -2.10
C ASN A 212 -7.18 -13.00 -0.96
N LEU A 213 -8.12 -12.65 -0.08
CA LEU A 213 -7.74 -12.36 1.30
C LEU A 213 -7.06 -13.65 1.74
N VAL A 214 -5.74 -13.58 1.79
CA VAL A 214 -4.88 -14.61 2.37
C VAL A 214 -5.58 -15.06 3.63
N ASN A 215 -5.87 -16.35 3.73
CA ASN A 215 -6.47 -16.89 4.93
C ASN A 215 -5.45 -16.68 6.05
N VAL A 216 -5.58 -15.55 6.78
CA VAL A 216 -4.56 -15.08 7.72
C VAL A 216 -4.43 -16.07 8.89
N GLU A 217 -5.48 -16.86 9.13
CA GLU A 217 -5.58 -17.93 10.13
C GLU A 217 -4.87 -19.25 9.79
N TYR A 218 -4.06 -19.35 8.74
CA TYR A 218 -3.39 -20.61 8.44
C TYR A 218 -2.09 -20.78 9.25
N ILE A 219 -2.16 -21.52 10.36
CA ILE A 219 -0.96 -22.09 10.98
C ILE A 219 -0.46 -23.21 10.05
N PRO A 220 0.79 -23.17 9.56
CA PRO A 220 1.28 -24.20 8.68
C PRO A 220 1.22 -25.58 9.35
N GLU A 221 0.58 -26.55 8.68
CA GLU A 221 0.51 -27.96 9.11
C GLU A 221 1.90 -28.51 9.48
N LEU A 222 2.96 -28.06 8.79
CA LEU A 222 4.34 -28.40 9.09
C LEU A 222 4.80 -28.06 10.53
N VAL A 223 4.24 -27.03 11.14
CA VAL A 223 4.55 -26.62 12.54
C VAL A 223 3.64 -27.38 13.52
N LEU A 224 2.38 -27.59 13.15
CA LEU A 224 1.39 -28.33 13.95
C LEU A 224 1.72 -29.81 14.08
N ASP A 225 2.15 -30.45 12.99
CA ASP A 225 2.48 -31.87 12.93
C ASP A 225 3.96 -32.15 13.25
N SER A 226 4.70 -31.12 13.68
CA SER A 226 6.10 -31.30 14.07
C SER A 226 6.23 -32.13 15.35
N ASP A 227 6.97 -33.24 15.25
CA ASP A 227 7.53 -34.03 16.35
C ASP A 227 8.66 -33.26 17.06
N CYS A 228 8.30 -32.22 17.81
CA CYS A 228 9.25 -31.44 18.61
C CYS A 228 9.42 -32.09 20.00
N PRO A 229 10.66 -32.38 20.45
CA PRO A 229 10.91 -32.93 21.78
C PRO A 229 10.64 -31.94 22.93
N TYR A 230 10.51 -30.65 22.63
CA TYR A 230 10.24 -29.59 23.61
C TYR A 230 8.85 -28.96 23.36
N PRO A 231 7.82 -29.33 24.16
CA PRO A 231 6.45 -28.82 23.98
C PRO A 231 6.31 -27.30 24.16
N GLU A 232 7.09 -26.72 25.08
CA GLU A 232 7.08 -25.28 25.36
C GLU A 232 7.54 -24.45 24.14
N LEU A 233 8.54 -24.95 23.41
CA LEU A 233 9.01 -24.32 22.17
C LEU A 233 7.94 -24.37 21.09
N LYS A 234 7.25 -25.51 20.94
CA LYS A 234 6.15 -25.67 19.99
C LYS A 234 5.00 -24.72 20.31
N ALA A 235 4.62 -24.61 21.59
CA ALA A 235 3.59 -23.67 22.04
C ALA A 235 3.97 -22.20 21.77
N SER A 236 5.24 -21.83 22.00
CA SER A 236 5.77 -20.49 21.71
C SER A 236 5.71 -20.15 20.21
N LEU A 237 6.06 -21.10 19.34
CA LEU A 237 5.96 -20.91 17.89
C LEU A 237 4.50 -20.74 17.44
N ILE A 238 3.58 -21.56 17.94
CA ILE A 238 2.15 -21.44 17.67
C ILE A 238 1.62 -20.06 18.12
N GLN A 239 2.02 -19.60 19.30
CA GLN A 239 1.66 -18.27 19.80
C GLN A 239 2.25 -17.14 18.94
N ALA A 240 3.45 -17.31 18.39
CA ALA A 240 4.05 -16.34 17.48
C ALA A 240 3.25 -16.22 16.17
N PHE A 241 2.77 -17.34 15.61
CA PHE A 241 1.87 -17.31 14.44
C PHE A 241 0.54 -16.64 14.74
N HIS A 242 -0.09 -16.95 15.88
CA HIS A 242 -1.33 -16.30 16.29
C HIS A 242 -1.17 -14.79 16.48
N SER A 243 -0.11 -14.36 17.18
CA SER A 243 0.10 -12.93 17.43
C SER A 243 0.40 -12.14 16.15
N LEU A 244 1.11 -12.74 15.19
CA LEU A 244 1.32 -12.17 13.86
C LEU A 244 0.01 -12.03 13.08
N SER A 245 -0.80 -13.10 13.10
CA SER A 245 -2.09 -13.16 12.40
C SER A 245 -3.07 -12.13 12.93
N GLU A 246 -3.24 -12.05 14.26
CA GLU A 246 -4.11 -11.07 14.93
C GLU A 246 -3.69 -9.62 14.64
N CYS A 247 -2.38 -9.35 14.61
CA CYS A 247 -1.85 -8.03 14.29
C CYS A 247 -2.18 -7.61 12.85
N TYR A 248 -2.05 -8.53 11.88
CA TYR A 248 -2.39 -8.25 10.49
C TYR A 248 -3.89 -8.20 10.25
N GLU A 249 -4.68 -9.06 10.87
CA GLU A 249 -6.14 -9.04 10.82
C GLU A 249 -6.71 -7.74 11.35
N SER A 250 -6.29 -7.31 12.55
CA SER A 250 -6.75 -6.04 13.12
C SER A 250 -6.39 -4.84 12.23
N ARG A 251 -5.20 -4.86 11.61
CA ARG A 251 -4.78 -3.82 10.67
C ARG A 251 -5.60 -3.85 9.37
N LEU A 252 -5.80 -5.03 8.78
CA LEU A 252 -6.59 -5.20 7.56
C LEU A 252 -8.05 -4.81 7.80
N GLN A 253 -8.65 -5.25 8.91
CA GLN A 253 -10.00 -4.87 9.30
C GLN A 253 -10.11 -3.34 9.47
N SER A 254 -9.13 -2.69 10.08
CA SER A 254 -9.14 -1.23 10.23
C SER A 254 -9.14 -0.49 8.88
N LEU A 255 -8.43 -1.01 7.89
CA LEU A 255 -8.37 -0.45 6.53
C LEU A 255 -9.65 -0.75 5.76
N GLN A 256 -10.23 -1.94 5.93
CA GLN A 256 -11.50 -2.31 5.32
C GLN A 256 -12.65 -1.48 5.90
N ASP A 257 -12.72 -1.30 7.21
CA ASP A 257 -13.70 -0.44 7.89
C ASP A 257 -13.60 1.01 7.41
N GLN A 258 -12.36 1.48 7.17
CA GLN A 258 -12.10 2.78 6.56
C GLN A 258 -12.67 2.86 5.14
N LEU A 259 -12.47 1.84 4.31
CA LEU A 259 -13.01 1.80 2.95
C LEU A 259 -14.53 1.68 2.93
N GLN A 260 -15.15 0.89 3.81
CA GLN A 260 -16.61 0.73 3.87
C GLN A 260 -17.34 2.02 4.25
N ARG A 261 -16.69 2.93 4.98
CA ARG A 261 -17.27 4.24 5.31
C ARG A 261 -17.39 5.16 4.09
N ILE A 262 -16.66 4.88 3.02
CA ILE A 262 -16.67 5.68 1.80
C ILE A 262 -17.35 4.89 0.71
N ASP A 263 -18.37 5.50 0.11
CA ASP A 263 -19.05 4.91 -1.05
C ASP A 263 -18.05 4.63 -2.19
N ARG A 264 -18.32 3.60 -3.01
CA ARG A 264 -17.45 3.18 -4.13
C ARG A 264 -17.12 4.34 -5.07
N PHE A 265 -18.04 5.31 -5.19
CA PHE A 265 -17.92 6.49 -6.05
C PHE A 265 -17.76 7.80 -5.26
N CYS A 266 -17.33 7.74 -3.99
CA CYS A 266 -17.11 8.92 -3.15
C CYS A 266 -18.35 9.83 -3.01
N GLY A 267 -19.56 9.26 -3.08
CA GLY A 267 -20.83 10.01 -2.98
C GLY A 267 -21.24 10.71 -4.28
N TRP A 268 -20.54 10.47 -5.38
CA TRP A 268 -20.91 10.91 -6.73
C TRP A 268 -21.65 9.77 -7.46
N CYS A 269 -22.37 10.10 -8.54
CA CYS A 269 -22.89 9.03 -9.39
C CYS A 269 -21.75 8.37 -10.16
N SER A 270 -21.95 7.12 -10.58
CA SER A 270 -20.94 6.35 -11.32
C SER A 270 -20.41 7.11 -12.53
N ASP A 271 -21.31 7.68 -13.35
CA ASP A 271 -20.94 8.35 -14.60
C ASP A 271 -20.11 9.61 -14.35
N ASP A 272 -20.50 10.44 -13.38
CA ASP A 272 -19.77 11.65 -13.03
C ASP A 272 -18.41 11.30 -12.41
N HIS A 273 -18.35 10.26 -11.57
CA HIS A 273 -17.10 9.78 -11.00
C HIS A 273 -16.14 9.24 -12.07
N GLN A 274 -16.65 8.45 -13.02
CA GLN A 274 -15.86 7.94 -14.14
C GLN A 274 -15.39 9.07 -15.05
N CYS A 275 -16.26 10.04 -15.37
CA CYS A 275 -15.89 11.22 -16.15
C CYS A 275 -14.81 12.04 -15.43
N PHE A 276 -14.91 12.19 -14.10
CA PHE A 276 -13.88 12.83 -13.27
C PHE A 276 -12.54 12.09 -13.34
N GLN A 277 -12.54 10.76 -13.10
CA GLN A 277 -11.33 9.93 -13.16
C GLN A 277 -10.69 9.96 -14.54
N PHE A 278 -11.50 9.79 -15.59
CA PHE A 278 -11.04 9.81 -16.97
C PHE A 278 -10.43 11.17 -17.31
N THR A 279 -11.07 12.26 -16.91
CA THR A 279 -10.53 13.62 -17.09
C THR A 279 -9.18 13.75 -16.41
N LEU A 280 -9.05 13.40 -15.12
CA LEU A 280 -7.76 13.48 -14.43
C LEU A 280 -6.67 12.63 -15.09
N SER A 281 -7.01 11.45 -15.60
CA SER A 281 -6.05 10.56 -16.27
C SER A 281 -5.43 11.14 -17.55
N GLN A 282 -6.12 12.08 -18.21
CA GLN A 282 -5.63 12.76 -19.42
C GLN A 282 -4.60 13.85 -19.11
N TYR A 283 -4.60 14.40 -17.89
CA TYR A 283 -3.73 15.50 -17.49
C TYR A 283 -2.60 14.99 -16.59
N THR A 284 -1.64 14.28 -17.19
CA THR A 284 -0.46 13.72 -16.52
C THR A 284 0.49 14.81 -15.98
N HIS A 285 1.34 14.43 -15.01
CA HIS A 285 2.28 15.36 -14.34
C HIS A 285 3.34 15.96 -15.28
N ASP A 286 3.58 15.32 -16.42
CA ASP A 286 4.48 15.71 -17.50
C ASP A 286 3.98 16.93 -18.29
N ILE A 287 2.71 17.33 -18.10
CA ILE A 287 2.15 18.56 -18.67
C ILE A 287 2.39 19.74 -17.72
N PRO A 288 2.96 20.86 -18.21
CA PRO A 288 3.12 22.05 -17.39
C PRO A 288 1.74 22.60 -16.98
N ASN A 289 1.60 22.96 -15.71
CA ASN A 289 0.32 23.40 -15.12
C ASN A 289 -0.82 22.35 -15.21
N HIS A 290 -0.51 21.05 -15.26
CA HIS A 290 -1.50 19.96 -15.34
C HIS A 290 -2.67 20.14 -14.36
N ARG A 291 -2.40 20.48 -13.09
CA ARG A 291 -3.44 20.69 -12.06
C ARG A 291 -4.38 21.87 -12.36
N ALA A 292 -3.84 22.96 -12.89
CA ALA A 292 -4.67 24.11 -13.24
C ALA A 292 -5.53 23.81 -14.48
N LEU A 293 -4.99 23.04 -15.43
CA LEU A 293 -5.68 22.61 -16.64
C LEU A 293 -6.76 21.57 -16.32
N SER A 294 -6.44 20.52 -15.55
CA SER A 294 -7.40 19.49 -15.16
C SER A 294 -8.58 20.11 -14.40
N MET A 295 -8.31 20.99 -13.44
CA MET A 295 -9.37 21.69 -12.72
C MET A 295 -10.20 22.60 -13.61
N ASP A 296 -9.60 23.29 -14.59
CA ASP A 296 -10.37 24.08 -15.56
C ASP A 296 -11.27 23.19 -16.44
N MET A 297 -10.76 22.03 -16.88
CA MET A 297 -11.56 21.09 -17.67
C MET A 297 -12.70 20.50 -16.86
N LEU A 298 -12.44 20.06 -15.63
CA LEU A 298 -13.47 19.57 -14.71
C LEU A 298 -14.55 20.64 -14.46
N GLN A 299 -14.18 21.91 -14.28
CA GLN A 299 -15.16 23.00 -14.13
C GLN A 299 -16.01 23.25 -15.39
N ARG A 300 -15.49 22.92 -16.58
CA ARG A 300 -16.26 23.00 -17.84
C ARG A 300 -17.20 21.80 -18.01
N LEU A 301 -16.77 20.61 -17.61
CA LEU A 301 -17.56 19.38 -17.67
C LEU A 301 -18.66 19.35 -16.61
N PHE A 302 -18.40 19.91 -15.43
CA PHE A 302 -19.32 19.94 -14.30
C PHE A 302 -19.72 21.38 -13.93
N PRO A 303 -20.49 22.09 -14.78
CA PRO A 303 -20.82 23.51 -14.58
C PRO A 303 -21.65 23.79 -13.33
N LYS A 304 -22.31 22.77 -12.76
CA LYS A 304 -23.11 22.87 -11.53
C LYS A 304 -22.27 22.71 -10.26
N THR A 305 -21.08 22.11 -10.37
CA THR A 305 -20.22 21.82 -9.22
C THR A 305 -19.25 22.96 -8.97
N THR A 306 -19.01 23.26 -7.70
CA THR A 306 -18.05 24.29 -7.33
C THR A 306 -16.62 23.74 -7.41
N ARG A 307 -15.64 24.64 -7.55
CA ARG A 307 -14.21 24.24 -7.48
C ARG A 307 -13.88 23.51 -6.18
N GLN A 308 -14.53 23.90 -5.09
CA GLN A 308 -14.28 23.35 -3.78
C GLN A 308 -14.80 21.92 -3.67
N GLU A 309 -16.00 21.65 -4.19
CA GLU A 309 -16.56 20.30 -4.27
C GLU A 309 -15.68 19.36 -5.10
N LEU A 310 -15.18 19.81 -6.24
CA LEU A 310 -14.25 19.03 -7.07
C LEU A 310 -12.95 18.69 -6.33
N MET A 311 -12.37 19.64 -5.58
CA MET A 311 -11.18 19.39 -4.77
C MET A 311 -11.45 18.48 -3.58
N GLU A 312 -12.65 18.55 -2.99
CA GLU A 312 -13.03 17.67 -1.90
C GLU A 312 -13.21 16.24 -2.40
N HIS A 313 -13.87 16.06 -3.56
CA HIS A 313 -13.96 14.77 -4.23
C HIS A 313 -12.57 14.20 -4.58
N GLU A 314 -11.67 15.02 -5.14
CA GLU A 314 -10.26 14.62 -5.40
C GLU A 314 -9.60 14.07 -4.13
N ARG A 315 -9.77 14.74 -2.98
CA ARG A 315 -9.19 14.30 -1.71
C ARG A 315 -9.77 12.99 -1.19
N VAL A 316 -11.10 12.85 -1.24
CA VAL A 316 -11.77 11.62 -0.79
C VAL A 316 -11.35 10.44 -1.66
N TRP A 317 -11.27 10.64 -2.97
CA TRP A 317 -10.80 9.64 -3.93
C TRP A 317 -9.32 9.30 -3.75
N ASP A 318 -8.44 10.30 -3.56
CA ASP A 318 -7.02 10.09 -3.27
C ASP A 318 -6.84 9.29 -1.98
N TRP A 319 -7.63 9.61 -0.95
CA TRP A 319 -7.63 8.85 0.30
C TRP A 319 -8.10 7.41 0.09
N GLN A 320 -9.18 7.19 -0.67
CA GLN A 320 -9.68 5.85 -0.97
C GLN A 320 -8.63 5.02 -1.73
N ARG A 321 -7.99 5.60 -2.75
CA ARG A 321 -6.90 4.97 -3.51
C ARG A 321 -5.70 4.66 -2.62
N PHE A 322 -5.34 5.58 -1.74
CA PHE A 322 -4.26 5.36 -0.79
C PHE A 322 -4.57 4.19 0.15
N THR A 323 -5.78 4.12 0.69
CA THR A 323 -6.21 3.04 1.58
C THR A 323 -6.26 1.70 0.86
N GLN A 324 -6.72 1.65 -0.40
CA GLN A 324 -6.65 0.46 -1.25
C GLN A 324 -5.21 0.01 -1.49
N ALA A 325 -4.31 0.93 -1.85
CA ALA A 325 -2.89 0.61 -2.02
C ALA A 325 -2.23 0.12 -0.72
N GLN A 326 -2.63 0.69 0.43
CA GLN A 326 -2.19 0.19 1.74
C GLN A 326 -2.67 -1.24 1.99
N LEU A 327 -3.92 -1.56 1.64
CA LEU A 327 -4.47 -2.91 1.79
C LEU A 327 -3.66 -3.94 0.99
N GLU A 328 -3.32 -3.63 -0.27
CA GLU A 328 -2.46 -4.49 -1.09
C GLU A 328 -1.07 -4.67 -0.48
N VAL A 329 -0.46 -3.58 0.02
CA VAL A 329 0.88 -3.62 0.63
C VAL A 329 0.88 -4.44 1.91
N VAL A 330 -0.11 -4.24 2.78
CA VAL A 330 -0.25 -4.98 4.05
C VAL A 330 -0.50 -6.45 3.78
N THR A 331 -1.33 -6.80 2.80
CA THR A 331 -1.56 -8.19 2.40
C THR A 331 -0.28 -8.86 1.93
N LYS A 332 0.49 -8.20 1.06
CA LYS A 332 1.80 -8.69 0.61
C LYS A 332 2.81 -8.80 1.75
N GLN A 333 2.78 -7.88 2.70
CA GLN A 333 3.66 -7.92 3.87
C GLN A 333 3.31 -9.08 4.80
N CYS A 334 2.01 -9.33 5.04
CA CYS A 334 1.53 -10.45 5.83
C CYS A 334 2.05 -11.78 5.27
N GLN A 335 1.94 -12.00 3.96
CA GLN A 335 2.47 -13.19 3.30
C GLN A 335 3.99 -13.36 3.54
N ARG A 336 4.75 -12.28 3.34
CA ARG A 336 6.22 -12.31 3.51
C ARG A 336 6.62 -12.64 4.95
N ASP A 337 5.96 -12.04 5.92
CA ASP A 337 6.28 -12.25 7.33
C ASP A 337 5.85 -13.65 7.79
N GLN A 338 4.73 -14.17 7.27
CA GLN A 338 4.33 -15.56 7.50
C GLN A 338 5.36 -16.55 6.93
N ASP A 339 5.82 -16.34 5.69
CA ASP A 339 6.86 -17.16 5.07
C ASP A 339 8.18 -17.11 5.84
N GLU A 340 8.58 -15.92 6.30
CA GLU A 340 9.80 -15.73 7.09
C GLU A 340 9.69 -16.41 8.46
N LEU A 341 8.55 -16.27 9.14
CA LEU A 341 8.30 -16.92 10.42
C LEU A 341 8.31 -18.45 10.26
N LEU A 342 7.72 -18.97 9.18
CA LEU A 342 7.76 -20.39 8.85
C LEU A 342 9.19 -20.88 8.63
N ALA A 343 9.97 -20.19 7.82
CA ALA A 343 11.37 -20.55 7.57
C ALA A 343 12.18 -20.59 8.88
N ARG A 344 12.02 -19.57 9.74
CA ARG A 344 12.69 -19.52 11.06
C ARG A 344 12.21 -20.65 11.99
N ALA A 345 10.91 -20.89 12.04
CA ALA A 345 10.32 -21.94 12.87
C ALA A 345 10.85 -23.33 12.49
N LEU A 346 10.95 -23.63 11.19
CA LEU A 346 11.50 -24.90 10.71
C LEU A 346 12.96 -25.09 11.12
N VAL A 347 13.79 -24.05 10.99
CA VAL A 347 15.20 -24.08 11.43
C VAL A 347 15.29 -24.32 12.94
N THR A 348 14.54 -23.56 13.74
CA THR A 348 14.55 -23.72 15.20
C THR A 348 14.05 -25.09 15.66
N LEU A 349 13.04 -25.66 14.98
CA LEU A 349 12.57 -27.02 15.25
C LEU A 349 13.63 -28.08 14.89
N GLN A 350 14.37 -27.88 13.80
CA GLN A 350 15.46 -28.77 13.42
C GLN A 350 16.63 -28.70 14.41
N GLU A 351 17.02 -27.50 14.84
CA GLU A 351 18.04 -27.29 15.87
C GLU A 351 17.65 -27.94 17.20
N ALA A 352 16.39 -27.78 17.61
CA ALA A 352 15.85 -28.40 18.80
C ALA A 352 15.88 -29.94 18.75
N ARG A 353 15.54 -30.54 17.59
CA ARG A 353 15.65 -31.99 17.39
C ARG A 353 17.11 -32.46 17.47
N HIS A 354 18.03 -31.72 16.87
CA HIS A 354 19.45 -32.05 16.92
C HIS A 354 20.00 -31.98 18.35
N ALA A 355 19.73 -30.89 19.08
CA ALA A 355 20.17 -30.71 20.46
C ALA A 355 19.63 -31.81 21.38
N HIS A 356 18.37 -32.23 21.20
CA HIS A 356 17.79 -33.33 21.95
C HIS A 356 18.48 -34.67 21.66
N GLN A 357 18.81 -34.95 20.40
CA GLN A 357 19.52 -36.16 20.01
C GLN A 357 20.94 -36.21 20.62
N GLU A 358 21.67 -35.09 20.59
CA GLU A 358 22.97 -34.98 21.25
C GLU A 358 22.86 -35.20 22.77
N GLU A 359 21.84 -34.64 23.41
CA GLU A 359 21.58 -34.82 24.84
C GLU A 359 21.30 -36.30 25.18
N LEU A 360 20.52 -37.00 24.36
CA LEU A 360 20.28 -38.43 24.48
C LEU A 360 21.56 -39.25 24.34
N GLU A 361 22.43 -38.90 23.38
CA GLU A 361 23.72 -39.57 23.19
C GLU A 361 24.67 -39.35 24.37
N LEU A 362 24.74 -38.12 24.88
CA LEU A 362 25.50 -37.80 26.09
C LEU A 362 24.96 -38.56 27.31
N HIS A 363 23.63 -38.66 27.44
CA HIS A 363 23.00 -39.41 28.52
C HIS A 363 23.33 -40.91 28.42
N ARG A 364 23.21 -41.51 27.23
CA ARG A 364 23.60 -42.91 26.96
C ARG A 364 25.08 -43.14 27.25
N GLY A 365 25.95 -42.23 26.84
CA GLY A 365 27.39 -42.28 27.11
C GLY A 365 27.70 -42.25 28.60
N ARG A 366 27.05 -41.36 29.37
CA ARG A 366 27.17 -41.30 30.83
C ARG A 366 26.69 -42.60 31.50
N GLN A 367 25.55 -43.14 31.08
CA GLN A 367 25.05 -44.41 31.59
C GLN A 367 26.02 -45.56 31.29
N HIS A 368 26.56 -45.62 30.07
CA HIS A 368 27.53 -46.65 29.69
C HIS A 368 28.83 -46.57 30.51
N GLN A 369 29.36 -45.36 30.71
CA GLN A 369 30.52 -45.14 31.57
C GLN A 369 30.25 -45.57 33.02
N GLN A 370 29.07 -45.23 33.56
CA GLN A 370 28.66 -45.69 34.90
C GLN A 370 28.64 -47.21 34.99
N ASN A 371 28.08 -47.90 33.98
CA ASN A 371 28.06 -49.36 33.92
C ASN A 371 29.46 -49.98 33.87
N ILE A 372 30.37 -49.42 33.07
CA ILE A 372 31.78 -49.86 33.02
C ILE A 372 32.45 -49.66 34.38
N CYS A 373 32.25 -48.49 35.01
CA CYS A 373 32.82 -48.23 36.33
C CYS A 373 32.31 -49.21 37.40
N LEU A 374 31.04 -49.61 37.33
CA LEU A 374 30.46 -50.62 38.23
C LEU A 374 31.11 -51.99 38.00
N ASP A 375 31.20 -52.45 36.74
CA ASP A 375 31.84 -53.72 36.37
C ASP A 375 33.33 -53.77 36.78
N LEU A 376 34.07 -52.67 36.54
CA LEU A 376 35.48 -52.57 36.96
C LEU A 376 35.64 -52.59 38.48
N ARG A 377 34.74 -51.94 39.23
CA ARG A 377 34.76 -52.01 40.70
C ARG A 377 34.51 -53.42 41.19
N GLU A 378 33.56 -54.13 40.58
CA GLU A 378 33.26 -55.53 40.92
C GLU A 378 34.48 -56.43 40.67
N LYS A 379 35.10 -56.32 39.48
CA LYS A 379 36.34 -57.04 39.15
C LYS A 379 37.49 -56.71 40.11
N LEU A 380 37.65 -55.45 40.50
CA LEU A 380 38.64 -55.05 41.50
C LEU A 380 38.37 -55.67 42.87
N HIS A 381 37.11 -55.75 43.30
CA HIS A 381 36.75 -56.43 44.54
C HIS A 381 37.06 -57.92 44.48
N GLN A 382 36.71 -58.59 43.37
CA GLN A 382 37.04 -60.00 43.16
C GLN A 382 38.56 -60.25 43.15
N TRP A 383 39.33 -59.40 42.46
CA TRP A 383 40.78 -59.51 42.42
C TRP A 383 41.42 -59.29 43.80
N ARG A 384 40.97 -58.30 44.58
CA ARG A 384 41.44 -58.10 45.96
C ARG A 384 41.14 -59.30 46.86
N ALA A 385 39.96 -59.92 46.71
CA ALA A 385 39.63 -61.13 47.44
C ALA A 385 40.58 -62.28 47.06
N GLN A 386 40.83 -62.48 45.76
CA GLN A 386 41.78 -63.48 45.27
C GLN A 386 43.20 -63.23 45.80
N GLN A 387 43.69 -61.99 45.79
CA GLN A 387 44.99 -61.63 46.36
C GLN A 387 45.05 -61.89 47.87
N GLY A 388 43.98 -61.60 48.60
CA GLY A 388 43.86 -61.94 50.02
C GLY A 388 43.96 -63.44 50.28
N GLU A 389 43.32 -64.27 49.44
CA GLU A 389 43.44 -65.73 49.53
C GLU A 389 44.84 -66.22 49.18
N VAL A 390 45.48 -65.68 48.13
CA VAL A 390 46.88 -66.01 47.78
C VAL A 390 47.83 -65.67 48.93
N ALA A 391 47.70 -64.47 49.52
CA ALA A 391 48.54 -64.07 50.65
C ALA A 391 48.34 -64.97 51.88
N LYS A 392 47.11 -65.44 52.15
CA LYS A 392 46.85 -66.45 53.20
C LYS A 392 47.55 -67.77 52.91
N LEU A 393 47.50 -68.24 51.66
CA LEU A 393 48.17 -69.48 51.24
C LEU A 393 49.70 -69.36 51.35
N GLU A 394 50.27 -68.24 50.92
CA GLU A 394 51.71 -67.96 51.05
C GLU A 394 52.15 -67.87 52.52
N ALA A 395 51.38 -67.18 53.37
CA ALA A 395 51.64 -67.14 54.80
C ALA A 395 51.59 -68.53 55.44
N ALA A 396 50.66 -69.39 55.02
CA ALA A 396 50.58 -70.78 55.48
C ALA A 396 51.79 -71.62 55.00
N ILE A 397 52.27 -71.41 53.79
CA ILE A 397 53.50 -72.06 53.28
C ILE A 397 54.72 -71.58 54.07
N ALA A 398 54.86 -70.28 54.30
CA ALA A 398 55.95 -69.71 55.08
C ALA A 398 55.93 -70.18 56.54
N ALA A 399 54.75 -70.26 57.16
CA ALA A 399 54.59 -70.81 58.50
C ALA A 399 55.02 -72.28 58.58
N ARG A 400 54.64 -73.11 57.59
CA ARG A 400 55.12 -74.50 57.48
C ARG A 400 56.63 -74.58 57.34
N GLN A 401 57.23 -73.74 56.49
CA GLN A 401 58.68 -73.68 56.32
C GLN A 401 59.39 -73.25 57.61
N GLN A 402 58.86 -72.27 58.36
CA GLN A 402 59.39 -71.87 59.67
C GLN A 402 59.25 -72.99 60.71
N GLU A 403 58.12 -73.68 60.77
CA GLU A 403 57.94 -74.84 61.65
C GLU A 403 58.93 -75.96 61.30
N GLU A 404 59.15 -76.24 60.02
CA GLU A 404 60.16 -77.19 59.55
C GLU A 404 61.58 -76.75 59.92
N GLU A 405 61.93 -75.47 59.74
CA GLU A 405 63.22 -74.92 60.15
C GLU A 405 63.41 -74.96 61.67
N GLU A 406 62.39 -74.59 62.46
CA GLU A 406 62.40 -74.73 63.91
C GLU A 406 62.54 -76.19 64.34
N MET A 407 61.85 -77.13 63.67
CA MET A 407 62.00 -78.56 63.93
C MET A 407 63.40 -79.06 63.57
N ARG A 408 64.01 -78.57 62.49
CA ARG A 408 65.42 -78.85 62.15
C ARG A 408 66.35 -78.29 63.23
N LEU A 409 66.17 -77.05 63.66
CA LEU A 409 66.94 -76.42 64.74
C LEU A 409 66.77 -77.16 66.08
N LYS A 410 65.56 -77.63 66.42
CA LYS A 410 65.29 -78.46 67.61
C LYS A 410 65.95 -79.84 67.51
N ARG A 411 65.95 -80.48 66.33
CA ARG A 411 66.69 -81.73 66.07
C ARG A 411 68.21 -81.53 66.17
N ASP A 412 68.74 -80.42 65.67
CA ASP A 412 70.16 -80.08 65.76
C ASP A 412 70.57 -79.74 67.20
N ARG A 413 69.72 -79.04 67.98
CA ARG A 413 69.93 -78.84 69.42
C ARG A 413 69.91 -80.17 70.21
N ARG A 414 69.03 -81.11 69.85
CA ARG A 414 69.01 -82.46 70.45
C ARG A 414 70.23 -83.32 70.07
N ARG A 415 70.85 -83.10 68.91
CA ARG A 415 72.13 -83.73 68.53
C ARG A 415 73.35 -83.10 69.23
N ARG A 416 73.23 -81.88 69.77
CA ARG A 416 74.28 -81.16 70.51
C ARG A 416 74.14 -81.28 72.04
N LEU A 417 73.75 -82.45 72.54
CA LEU A 417 73.84 -82.82 73.96
C LEU A 417 74.69 -84.09 74.09
N PRO A 418 75.91 -84.04 74.68
CA PRO A 418 76.68 -85.22 75.00
C PRO A 418 76.38 -85.75 76.41
N SER A 419 76.35 -87.08 76.54
CA SER A 419 76.32 -87.83 77.79
C SER A 419 77.74 -88.00 78.38
N ASP A 420 77.96 -87.43 79.58
CA ASP A 420 78.84 -87.83 80.71
C ASP A 420 80.37 -88.06 80.54
N PRO A 421 81.20 -88.10 81.62
CA PRO A 421 81.33 -87.24 82.81
C PRO A 421 82.81 -86.84 83.13
N SER A 422 83.02 -85.91 84.08
CA SER A 422 84.27 -85.67 84.87
C SER A 422 85.48 -85.04 84.10
N THR A 423 86.30 -84.10 84.59
CA THR A 423 86.74 -83.72 85.94
C THR A 423 87.35 -82.30 85.94
N LYS A 424 87.07 -81.57 87.04
CA LYS A 424 87.98 -80.75 87.87
C LYS A 424 88.72 -79.50 87.31
N LYS A 425 88.40 -78.40 88.03
CA LYS A 425 89.30 -77.39 88.64
C LYS A 425 89.90 -76.39 87.63
N LYS A 426 90.01 -75.09 87.89
CA LYS A 426 89.87 -74.24 89.09
C LYS A 426 90.14 -72.79 88.61
N TYR A 427 89.87 -71.84 89.51
CA TYR A 427 90.51 -70.53 89.68
C TYR A 427 89.85 -69.27 89.08
N ASN A 428 89.32 -68.48 90.04
CA ASN A 428 89.42 -67.01 90.26
C ASN A 428 88.65 -66.07 89.31
N SER A 429 87.64 -65.32 89.77
CA SER A 429 87.52 -64.30 90.85
C SER A 429 87.83 -62.88 90.36
N SER A 430 86.89 -61.98 90.67
CA SER A 430 86.96 -60.50 90.59
C SER A 430 86.87 -59.93 89.16
N THR A 431 86.13 -58.86 88.88
CA THR A 431 86.05 -57.64 89.70
C THR A 431 84.75 -56.88 89.49
N MET A 432 84.32 -56.28 90.60
CA MET A 432 83.26 -55.31 90.80
C MET A 432 83.32 -54.05 89.91
N SER A 433 82.12 -53.53 89.64
CA SER A 433 81.69 -52.12 89.82
C SER A 433 82.38 -51.00 89.06
N GLY A 434 81.54 -50.14 88.47
CA GLY A 434 81.91 -48.79 88.09
C GLY A 434 80.74 -48.03 87.46
N SER A 435 79.93 -47.40 88.29
CA SER A 435 79.01 -46.32 87.89
C SER A 435 79.72 -44.96 87.88
N PHE A 436 79.01 -43.97 87.31
CA PHE A 436 79.26 -42.52 87.18
C PHE A 436 79.96 -42.13 85.85
N ILE A 437 79.39 -41.27 85.00
CA ILE A 437 78.42 -40.17 85.16
C ILE A 437 77.25 -40.32 84.19
#